data_AF-A0A7X3FTS1-F1
#
_entry.id   AF-A0A7X3FTS1-F1
#
_cell.length_a   1.000
_cell.length_b   1.000
_cell.length_c   1.000
_cell.angle_alpha   90.00
_cell.angle_beta   90.00
_cell.angle_gamma   90.00
#
_symmetry.space_group_name_H-M   'P 1'
#
loop_
_entity.id
_entity.type
_entity.pdbx_description
1 polymer ?
#
loop_
_entity_poly.entity_id
_entity_poly.type
_entity_poly.pdbx_seq_one_letter_code
_entity_poly.pdbx_strand_id
1 'polypeptide(L)'
;MNPALAHANTRSPRPASRHPVAAPLLLMLAMSAPIASAEQWWPYPNSSGRGHFDQYQRTLICHVLLRDHRANALKDERHNLIEKGINCTLNFAAFQLDSGNVVDQAGTILATADLPAGIEFAEAHWQEARSANGVTPQDLEDALCDCLSRFGHDWN
;
A
#
# COMPACT_ATOMS: atom_id res chain seq x y z
N MET A 1 78.83 29.29 -48.53
CA MET A 1 79.98 29.56 -47.64
C MET A 1 79.45 30.06 -46.31
N ASN A 2 79.66 29.27 -45.25
CA ASN A 2 79.70 29.58 -43.80
C ASN A 2 78.49 30.23 -43.09
N PRO A 3 78.34 30.03 -41.76
CA PRO A 3 77.92 28.80 -41.07
C PRO A 3 76.79 29.16 -40.06
N ALA A 4 76.22 28.25 -39.27
CA ALA A 4 76.60 28.03 -37.85
C ALA A 4 75.29 27.58 -37.15
N LEU A 5 75.28 26.40 -36.52
CA LEU A 5 75.28 26.20 -35.06
C LEU A 5 73.93 26.62 -34.41
N ALA A 6 73.27 25.86 -33.57
CA ALA A 6 73.70 24.78 -32.70
C ALA A 6 72.44 23.96 -32.32
N HIS A 7 72.55 22.63 -32.17
CA HIS A 7 72.52 21.95 -30.86
C HIS A 7 71.24 22.14 -30.05
N ALA A 8 70.66 21.13 -29.42
CA ALA A 8 70.88 19.71 -29.35
C ALA A 8 69.74 19.18 -28.46
N ASN A 9 69.35 17.92 -28.66
CA ASN A 9 69.12 16.91 -27.62
C ASN A 9 68.14 17.26 -26.46
N THR A 10 67.17 16.45 -26.08
CA THR A 10 67.05 14.99 -26.15
C THR A 10 65.79 14.58 -25.37
N ARG A 11 65.40 13.31 -25.55
CA ARG A 11 64.58 12.45 -24.67
C ARG A 11 63.07 12.45 -24.89
N SER A 12 62.67 11.49 -25.74
CA SER A 12 61.59 10.55 -25.41
C SER A 12 61.97 9.73 -24.16
N PRO A 13 61.00 9.34 -23.33
CA PRO A 13 60.58 7.94 -23.40
C PRO A 13 59.06 7.72 -23.41
N ARG A 14 58.76 6.50 -23.83
CA ARG A 14 57.48 5.87 -24.19
C ARG A 14 56.78 5.28 -22.93
N PRO A 15 55.72 4.45 -23.03
CA PRO A 15 54.42 4.64 -22.39
C PRO A 15 54.14 3.67 -21.21
N ALA A 16 53.14 3.97 -20.37
CA ALA A 16 52.44 3.02 -19.49
C ALA A 16 51.17 3.72 -18.97
N SER A 17 50.02 3.11 -18.67
CA SER A 17 49.61 1.72 -18.52
C SER A 17 48.09 1.68 -18.76
N ARG A 18 47.54 0.59 -19.33
CA ARG A 18 46.09 0.36 -19.37
C ARG A 18 45.70 -0.41 -18.11
N HIS A 19 44.82 0.15 -17.28
CA HIS A 19 44.25 -0.54 -16.14
C HIS A 19 43.11 -1.47 -16.58
N PRO A 20 43.06 -2.74 -16.16
CA PRO A 20 41.84 -3.54 -16.24
C PRO A 20 40.94 -3.18 -15.05
N VAL A 21 39.73 -2.70 -15.34
CA VAL A 21 38.68 -2.52 -14.32
C VAL A 21 38.12 -3.91 -14.01
N ALA A 22 38.52 -4.47 -12.87
CA ALA A 22 37.88 -5.64 -12.30
C ALA A 22 36.51 -5.22 -11.75
N ALA A 23 35.44 -5.66 -12.40
CA ALA A 23 34.07 -5.49 -11.91
C ALA A 23 33.85 -6.43 -10.70
N PRO A 24 33.42 -5.93 -9.53
CA PRO A 24 32.98 -6.83 -8.47
C PRO A 24 31.59 -7.36 -8.80
N LEU A 25 31.47 -8.68 -8.97
CA LEU A 25 30.20 -9.40 -8.99
C LEU A 25 29.54 -9.26 -7.60
N LEU A 26 28.50 -8.44 -7.49
CA LEU A 26 27.57 -8.45 -6.36
C LEU A 26 26.60 -9.62 -6.54
N LEU A 27 26.89 -10.75 -5.88
CA LEU A 27 25.90 -11.83 -5.71
C LEU A 27 24.76 -11.31 -4.84
N MET A 28 23.63 -11.02 -5.49
CA MET A 28 22.34 -10.78 -4.86
C MET A 28 21.83 -12.08 -4.25
N LEU A 29 22.19 -12.36 -3.00
CA LEU A 29 21.40 -13.26 -2.14
C LEU A 29 20.13 -12.51 -1.76
N ALA A 30 19.14 -12.52 -2.66
CA ALA A 30 17.77 -12.23 -2.31
C ALA A 30 17.30 -13.37 -1.39
N MET A 31 17.57 -13.24 -0.11
CA MET A 31 16.97 -14.07 0.93
C MET A 31 15.47 -13.81 0.84
N SER A 32 14.74 -14.80 0.33
CA SER A 32 13.29 -14.91 0.44
C SER A 32 12.94 -14.98 1.92
N ALA A 33 12.84 -13.82 2.58
CA ALA A 33 12.26 -13.76 3.91
C ALA A 33 10.82 -14.29 3.76
N PRO A 34 10.39 -15.29 4.54
CA PRO A 34 8.97 -15.58 4.63
C PRO A 34 8.31 -14.28 5.03
N ILE A 35 7.39 -13.78 4.20
CA ILE A 35 6.53 -12.67 4.58
C ILE A 35 5.76 -13.18 5.78
N ALA A 36 6.24 -12.86 6.98
CA ALA A 36 5.50 -13.08 8.19
C ALA A 36 4.17 -12.39 7.95
N SER A 37 3.08 -13.16 7.90
CA SER A 37 1.73 -12.63 7.89
C SER A 37 1.65 -11.70 9.09
N ALA A 38 1.76 -10.39 8.85
CA ALA A 38 1.62 -9.42 9.91
C ALA A 38 0.21 -9.63 10.47
N GLU A 39 0.09 -9.91 11.77
CA GLU A 39 -1.21 -9.96 12.41
C GLU A 39 -1.90 -8.63 12.12
N GLN A 40 -3.01 -8.69 11.39
CA GLN A 40 -3.78 -7.51 11.04
C GLN A 40 -4.47 -7.01 12.30
N TRP A 41 -4.51 -5.69 12.48
CA TRP A 41 -5.28 -5.11 13.57
C TRP A 41 -6.78 -5.37 13.36
N TRP A 42 -7.50 -5.65 14.45
CA TRP A 42 -8.96 -5.73 14.42
C TRP A 42 -9.54 -4.41 13.87
N PRO A 43 -10.62 -4.43 13.05
CA PRO A 43 -11.47 -5.54 12.65
C PRO A 43 -11.12 -6.09 11.25
N TYR A 44 -9.88 -5.89 10.79
CA TYR A 44 -9.50 -6.20 9.42
C TYR A 44 -9.18 -7.69 9.25
N PRO A 45 -9.50 -8.28 8.09
CA PRO A 45 -9.10 -9.65 7.79
C PRO A 45 -7.56 -9.74 7.72
N ASN A 46 -7.04 -10.92 8.02
CA ASN A 46 -5.62 -11.23 7.85
C ASN A 46 -5.16 -10.89 6.43
N SER A 47 -3.98 -10.29 6.32
CA SER A 47 -3.38 -9.99 5.01
C SER A 47 -3.23 -11.27 4.21
N SER A 48 -3.72 -11.23 2.97
CA SER A 48 -3.48 -12.29 2.00
C SER A 48 -2.11 -12.18 1.34
N GLY A 49 -1.33 -11.14 1.66
CA GLY A 49 -0.08 -10.76 1.00
C GLY A 49 -0.31 -10.10 -0.38
N ARG A 50 -1.56 -9.87 -0.78
CA ARG A 50 -1.93 -9.26 -2.06
C ARG A 50 -2.30 -7.79 -1.82
N GLY A 51 -1.31 -6.91 -1.87
CA GLY A 51 -1.45 -5.51 -1.45
C GLY A 51 -2.72 -4.78 -1.95
N HIS A 52 -3.06 -4.90 -3.24
CA HIS A 52 -4.27 -4.27 -3.79
C HIS A 52 -5.57 -4.90 -3.27
N PHE A 53 -5.61 -6.23 -3.12
CA PHE A 53 -6.78 -6.93 -2.61
C PHE A 53 -6.98 -6.66 -1.11
N ASP A 54 -5.91 -6.67 -0.33
CA ASP A 54 -5.96 -6.38 1.11
C ASP A 54 -6.40 -4.93 1.36
N GLN A 55 -5.93 -3.98 0.55
CA GLN A 55 -6.37 -2.58 0.61
C GLN A 55 -7.85 -2.44 0.23
N TYR A 56 -8.29 -3.15 -0.81
CA TYR A 56 -9.69 -3.18 -1.22
C TYR A 56 -10.59 -3.72 -0.10
N GLN A 57 -10.22 -4.84 0.51
CA GLN A 57 -10.96 -5.41 1.64
C GLN A 57 -11.00 -4.43 2.83
N ARG A 58 -9.89 -3.80 3.18
CA ARG A 58 -9.86 -2.78 4.24
C ARG A 58 -10.81 -1.61 3.96
N THR A 59 -10.83 -1.13 2.71
CA THR A 59 -11.75 -0.07 2.30
C THR A 59 -13.21 -0.47 2.51
N LEU A 60 -13.58 -1.70 2.13
CA LEU A 60 -14.95 -2.21 2.30
C LEU A 60 -15.32 -2.40 3.78
N ILE A 61 -14.40 -2.89 4.61
CA ILE A 61 -14.62 -3.00 6.06
C ILE A 61 -14.85 -1.62 6.67
N CYS A 62 -14.05 -0.61 6.30
CA CYS A 62 -14.28 0.76 6.75
C CYS A 62 -15.62 1.31 6.28
N HIS A 63 -16.03 1.03 5.04
CA HIS A 63 -17.35 1.43 4.54
C HIS A 63 -18.47 0.90 5.44
N VAL A 64 -18.45 -0.40 5.72
CA VAL A 64 -19.45 -1.08 6.54
C VAL A 64 -19.44 -0.55 7.98
N LEU A 65 -18.26 -0.46 8.60
CA LEU A 65 -18.10 0.02 9.97
C LEU A 65 -18.65 1.44 10.13
N LEU A 66 -18.27 2.36 9.23
CA LEU A 66 -18.76 3.74 9.25
C LEU A 66 -20.28 3.80 9.05
N ARG A 67 -20.83 2.98 8.15
CA ARG A 67 -22.28 2.89 7.90
C ARG A 67 -23.04 2.40 9.13
N ASP A 68 -22.50 1.42 9.85
CA ASP A 68 -23.05 0.90 11.12
C ASP A 68 -23.03 1.97 12.23
N HIS A 69 -21.99 2.82 12.26
CA HIS A 69 -21.83 3.88 13.27
C HIS A 69 -22.58 5.18 12.95
N ARG A 70 -23.04 5.35 11.71
CA ARG A 70 -23.82 6.51 11.26
C ARG A 70 -25.00 6.82 12.18
N ALA A 71 -25.72 5.79 12.64
CA ALA A 71 -26.93 5.94 13.45
C ALA A 71 -26.64 6.33 14.92
N ASN A 72 -25.43 6.05 15.40
CA ASN A 72 -25.02 6.29 16.79
C ASN A 72 -24.27 7.61 16.98
N ALA A 73 -23.84 8.25 15.89
CA ALA A 73 -23.23 9.58 15.95
C ALA A 73 -24.29 10.63 16.31
N LEU A 74 -24.03 11.41 17.37
CA LEU A 74 -24.77 12.64 17.63
C LEU A 74 -24.70 13.53 16.38
N LYS A 75 -25.75 14.32 16.10
CA LYS A 75 -25.81 15.20 14.92
C LYS A 75 -24.81 16.36 15.04
N ASP A 76 -23.53 16.06 14.92
CA ASP A 76 -22.39 16.96 15.11
C ASP A 76 -21.30 16.75 14.03
N GLU A 77 -20.11 17.29 14.28
CA GLU A 77 -18.94 17.18 13.41
C GLU A 77 -18.56 15.72 13.09
N ARG A 78 -18.71 14.80 14.05
CA ARG A 78 -18.37 13.39 13.87
C ARG A 78 -19.33 12.72 12.90
N HIS A 79 -20.62 13.08 12.93
CA HIS A 79 -21.57 12.60 11.94
C HIS A 79 -21.19 13.02 10.51
N ASN A 80 -20.76 14.27 10.31
CA ASN A 80 -20.31 14.74 9.00
C ASN A 80 -19.06 13.98 8.50
N LEU A 81 -18.10 13.72 9.38
CA LEU A 81 -16.90 12.92 9.03
C LEU A 81 -17.29 11.48 8.64
N ILE A 82 -18.26 10.88 9.33
CA ILE A 82 -18.77 9.54 9.00
C ILE A 82 -19.45 9.53 7.64
N GLU A 83 -20.34 10.48 7.34
CA GLU A 83 -20.99 10.59 6.01
C GLU A 83 -19.97 10.75 4.88
N LYS A 84 -18.95 11.59 5.10
CA LYS A 84 -17.84 11.74 4.16
C LYS A 84 -17.08 10.44 3.98
N GLY A 85 -16.73 9.76 5.08
CA GLY A 85 -16.04 8.48 5.06
C GLY A 85 -16.81 7.39 4.32
N ILE A 86 -18.12 7.29 4.50
CA ILE A 86 -18.98 6.33 3.79
C ILE A 86 -18.91 6.57 2.27
N ASN A 87 -19.01 7.82 1.82
CA ASN A 87 -18.94 8.16 0.41
C ASN A 87 -17.52 7.96 -0.17
N CYS A 88 -16.50 8.38 0.58
CA CYS A 88 -15.10 8.27 0.16
C CYS A 88 -14.68 6.80 0.00
N THR A 89 -15.01 5.95 0.98
CA THR A 89 -14.73 4.51 0.91
C THR A 89 -15.38 3.85 -0.30
N LEU A 90 -16.65 4.15 -0.60
CA LEU A 90 -17.34 3.55 -1.74
C LEU A 90 -16.72 3.97 -3.08
N ASN A 91 -16.41 5.26 -3.24
CA ASN A 91 -15.75 5.79 -4.44
C ASN A 91 -14.34 5.21 -4.60
N PHE A 92 -13.59 5.10 -3.50
CA PHE A 92 -12.25 4.53 -3.53
C PHE A 92 -12.24 3.03 -3.81
N ALA A 93 -13.26 2.29 -3.34
CA ALA A 93 -13.43 0.88 -3.70
C ALA A 93 -13.69 0.71 -5.20
N ALA A 94 -14.61 1.51 -5.77
CA ALA A 94 -14.86 1.51 -7.21
C ALA A 94 -13.59 1.88 -8.01
N PHE A 95 -12.86 2.92 -7.60
CA PHE A 95 -11.59 3.30 -8.22
C PHE A 95 -10.55 2.16 -8.20
N GLN A 96 -10.43 1.45 -7.07
CA GLN A 96 -9.52 0.30 -6.97
C GLN A 96 -9.89 -0.80 -7.96
N LEU A 97 -11.17 -1.12 -8.09
CA LEU A 97 -11.67 -2.12 -9.04
C LEU A 97 -11.45 -1.68 -10.49
N ASP A 98 -11.77 -0.43 -10.83
CA ASP A 98 -11.58 0.14 -12.17
C ASP A 98 -10.09 0.17 -12.59
N SER A 99 -9.17 0.16 -11.63
CA SER A 99 -7.73 0.08 -11.92
C SER A 99 -7.29 -1.28 -12.50
N GLY A 100 -8.12 -2.33 -12.37
CA GLY A 100 -7.83 -3.68 -12.84
C GLY A 100 -6.74 -4.43 -12.06
N ASN A 101 -6.31 -3.90 -10.91
CA ASN A 101 -5.21 -4.48 -10.10
C ASN A 101 -5.69 -5.31 -8.90
N VAL A 102 -7.00 -5.32 -8.63
CA VAL A 102 -7.58 -6.09 -7.53
C VAL A 102 -7.80 -7.53 -7.99
N VAL A 103 -6.96 -8.44 -7.51
CA VAL A 103 -7.05 -9.87 -7.82
C VAL A 103 -7.43 -10.63 -6.56
N ASP A 104 -8.54 -11.36 -6.61
CA ASP A 104 -9.02 -12.15 -5.48
C ASP A 104 -8.12 -13.36 -5.16
N GLN A 105 -8.52 -14.12 -4.14
CA GLN A 105 -7.78 -15.31 -3.71
C GLN A 105 -7.80 -16.44 -4.76
N ALA A 106 -8.82 -16.50 -5.61
CA ALA A 106 -8.94 -17.47 -6.69
C ALA A 106 -8.13 -17.07 -7.94
N GLY A 107 -7.57 -15.86 -7.97
CA GLY A 107 -6.83 -15.33 -9.12
C GLY A 107 -7.70 -14.56 -10.13
N THR A 108 -8.93 -14.23 -9.77
CA THR A 108 -9.86 -13.47 -10.61
C THR A 108 -9.61 -11.98 -10.44
N ILE A 109 -9.49 -11.24 -11.54
CA ILE A 109 -9.50 -9.77 -11.50
C ILE A 109 -10.92 -9.32 -11.20
N LEU A 110 -11.10 -8.62 -10.08
CA LEU A 110 -12.39 -8.06 -9.70
C LEU A 110 -12.68 -6.78 -10.49
N ALA A 111 -13.94 -6.56 -10.80
CA ALA A 111 -14.47 -5.39 -11.48
C ALA A 111 -15.54 -4.70 -10.63
N THR A 112 -15.94 -3.50 -11.03
CA THR A 112 -16.95 -2.69 -10.31
C THR A 112 -18.30 -3.40 -10.17
N ALA A 113 -18.61 -4.36 -11.04
CA ALA A 113 -19.79 -5.23 -10.92
C ALA A 113 -19.75 -6.16 -9.69
N ASP A 114 -18.55 -6.45 -9.15
CA ASP A 114 -18.34 -7.31 -7.98
C ASP A 114 -18.46 -6.54 -6.65
N LEU A 115 -18.62 -5.20 -6.71
CA LEU A 115 -18.70 -4.34 -5.53
C LEU A 115 -19.83 -4.74 -4.56
N PRO A 116 -21.06 -5.08 -5.01
CA PRO A 116 -22.11 -5.54 -4.10
C PRO A 116 -21.72 -6.79 -3.31
N ALA A 117 -21.14 -7.80 -3.98
CA ALA A 117 -20.67 -9.02 -3.32
C ALA A 117 -19.52 -8.74 -2.34
N GLY A 118 -18.63 -7.81 -2.70
CA GLY A 118 -17.57 -7.33 -1.81
C GLY A 118 -18.13 -6.69 -0.53
N ILE A 119 -19.16 -5.85 -0.65
CA ILE A 119 -19.83 -5.23 0.50
C ILE A 119 -20.50 -6.30 1.38
N GLU A 120 -21.21 -7.26 0.80
CA GLU A 120 -21.83 -8.36 1.56
C GLU A 120 -20.79 -9.18 2.35
N PHE A 121 -19.64 -9.48 1.73
CA PHE A 121 -18.52 -10.12 2.43
C PHE A 121 -18.01 -9.26 3.60
N ALA A 122 -17.81 -7.97 3.38
CA ALA A 122 -17.35 -7.05 4.41
C ALA A 122 -18.37 -6.90 5.56
N GLU A 123 -19.67 -6.93 5.25
CA GLU A 123 -20.74 -6.94 6.24
C GLU A 123 -20.69 -8.21 7.09
N ALA A 124 -20.58 -9.39 6.46
CA ALA A 124 -20.47 -10.65 7.18
C ALA A 124 -19.23 -10.66 8.09
N HIS A 125 -18.09 -10.22 7.58
CA HIS A 125 -16.85 -10.15 8.36
C HIS A 125 -16.95 -9.17 9.53
N TRP A 126 -17.54 -7.99 9.31
CA TRP A 126 -17.77 -7.01 10.36
C TRP A 126 -18.67 -7.57 11.47
N GLN A 127 -19.77 -8.24 11.11
CA GLN A 127 -20.67 -8.85 12.09
C GLN A 127 -19.98 -9.96 12.88
N GLU A 128 -19.20 -10.82 12.21
CA GLU A 128 -18.40 -11.86 12.85
C GLU A 128 -17.40 -11.24 13.83
N ALA A 129 -16.59 -10.28 13.37
CA ALA A 129 -15.57 -9.61 14.16
C ALA A 129 -16.16 -8.89 15.38
N ARG A 130 -17.33 -8.25 15.25
CA ARG A 130 -18.04 -7.57 16.34
C ARG A 130 -18.68 -8.55 17.33
N SER A 131 -19.08 -9.73 16.87
CA SER A 131 -19.67 -10.78 17.73
C SER A 131 -18.63 -11.56 18.54
N ALA A 132 -17.34 -11.42 18.22
CA ALA A 132 -16.27 -12.12 18.90
C ALA A 132 -16.15 -11.68 20.37
N ASN A 133 -16.05 -12.65 21.27
CA ASN A 133 -15.82 -12.38 22.70
C ASN A 133 -14.47 -11.66 22.89
N GLY A 134 -14.50 -10.55 23.63
CA GLY A 134 -13.29 -9.79 23.96
C GLY A 134 -13.11 -8.49 23.19
N VAL A 135 -13.97 -8.17 22.22
CA VAL A 135 -14.00 -6.82 21.61
C VAL A 135 -14.46 -5.80 22.63
N THR A 136 -13.59 -4.84 22.93
CA THR A 136 -13.85 -3.75 23.85
C THR A 136 -14.45 -2.53 23.13
N PRO A 137 -15.14 -1.63 23.85
CA PRO A 137 -15.53 -0.34 23.29
C PRO A 137 -14.35 0.49 22.77
N GLN A 138 -13.14 0.29 23.31
CA GLN A 138 -11.94 0.97 22.84
C GLN A 138 -11.50 0.45 21.47
N ASP A 139 -11.53 -0.87 21.25
CA ASP A 139 -11.20 -1.45 19.95
C ASP A 139 -12.11 -0.87 18.84
N LEU A 140 -13.39 -0.72 19.16
CA LEU A 140 -14.38 -0.09 18.28
C LEU A 140 -14.03 1.37 17.95
N GLU A 141 -13.68 2.15 18.96
CA GLU A 141 -13.30 3.56 18.80
C GLU A 141 -12.01 3.69 17.98
N ASP A 142 -11.02 2.84 18.24
CA ASP A 142 -9.74 2.83 17.52
C ASP A 142 -9.94 2.48 16.04
N ALA A 143 -10.79 1.49 15.75
CA ALA A 143 -11.15 1.13 14.38
C ALA A 143 -11.88 2.27 13.65
N LEU A 144 -12.83 2.94 14.34
CA LEU A 144 -13.52 4.09 13.76
C LEU A 144 -12.54 5.24 13.50
N CYS A 145 -11.63 5.51 14.43
CA CYS A 145 -10.60 6.54 14.27
C CYS A 145 -9.66 6.23 13.10
N ASP A 146 -9.21 4.98 12.93
CA ASP A 146 -8.39 4.59 11.78
C ASP A 146 -9.16 4.79 10.46
N CYS A 147 -10.42 4.35 10.37
CA CYS A 147 -11.24 4.55 9.17
C CYS A 147 -11.49 6.04 8.87
N LEU A 148 -11.80 6.86 9.88
CA LEU A 148 -11.99 8.30 9.70
C LEU A 148 -10.69 9.02 9.34
N SER A 149 -9.56 8.63 9.89
CA SER A 149 -8.26 9.23 9.53
C SER A 149 -7.91 9.01 8.05
N ARG A 150 -8.38 7.91 7.46
CA ARG A 150 -8.15 7.55 6.05
C ARG A 150 -9.18 8.15 5.11
N PHE A 151 -10.45 8.17 5.51
CA PHE A 151 -11.57 8.42 4.60
C PHE A 151 -12.49 9.56 5.04
N GLY A 152 -12.39 10.04 6.29
CA GLY A 152 -13.25 11.08 6.84
C GLY A 152 -12.85 12.51 6.47
N HIS A 153 -11.76 12.71 5.72
CA HIS A 153 -11.19 14.02 5.42
C HIS A 153 -11.08 14.29 3.92
N ASP A 154 -11.05 15.56 3.54
CA ASP A 154 -10.83 15.98 2.15
C ASP A 154 -9.32 15.97 1.87
N TRP A 155 -8.88 15.10 0.97
CA TRP A 155 -7.50 15.08 0.46
C TRP A 155 -7.36 16.14 -0.65
N ASN A 156 -7.50 17.42 -0.31
CA ASN A 156 -7.28 18.56 -1.22
C ASN A 156 -5.81 19.00 -1.23
#